data_AF-A0A3M1BS80-F1
#
_entry.id   AF-A0A3M1BS80-F1
#
_cell.length_a   1.000
_cell.length_b   1.000
_cell.length_c   1.000
_cell.angle_alpha   90.00
_cell.angle_beta   90.00
_cell.angle_gamma   90.00
#
_symmetry.space_group_name_H-M   'P 1'
#
loop_
_entity.id
_entity.type
_entity.pdbx_description
1 polymer ?
#
loop_
_entity_poly.entity_id
_entity_poly.type
_entity_poly.pdbx_seq_one_letter_code
_entity_poly.pdbx_strand_id
1 'polypeptide(L)' 'MPYLLFILMLWLAPAFSQPKEPPRGERCVVCGMDVNMEPRLTAQVKLKDGSYKYAESPKHILKYYLENREKVAEL' A
#
# COMPACT_ATOMS: atom_id res chain seq x y z
N MET A 1 -28.31 26.05 -6.09
CA MET A 1 -27.59 24.76 -6.28
C MET A 1 -26.19 24.77 -5.63
N PRO A 2 -26.02 25.12 -4.33
CA PRO A 2 -24.68 25.14 -3.70
C PRO A 2 -24.17 23.75 -3.28
N TYR A 3 -25.07 22.77 -3.11
CA TYR A 3 -24.73 21.44 -2.60
C TYR A 3 -24.04 20.53 -3.64
N LEU A 4 -24.13 20.85 -4.93
CA LEU A 4 -23.55 20.04 -6.00
C LEU A 4 -22.01 19.98 -5.89
N LEU A 5 -21.38 21.11 -5.58
CA LEU A 5 -19.93 21.20 -5.39
C LEU A 5 -19.48 20.44 -4.13
N PHE A 6 -20.29 20.48 -3.08
CA PHE A 6 -20.04 19.79 -1.82
C PHE A 6 -20.14 18.27 -1.97
N ILE A 7 -21.15 17.79 -2.71
CA ILE A 7 -21.32 16.37 -3.05
C ILE A 7 -20.16 15.89 -3.93
N LEU A 8 -19.71 16.71 -4.89
CA LEU A 8 -18.56 16.38 -5.74
C LEU A 8 -17.28 16.23 -4.90
N MET A 9 -17.01 17.13 -3.95
CA MET A 9 -15.85 17.05 -3.07
C MET A 9 -15.83 15.79 -2.19
N LEU A 10 -16.99 15.36 -1.69
CA LEU A 10 -17.12 14.13 -0.90
C LEU A 10 -16.74 12.87 -1.69
N TRP A 11 -16.96 12.86 -3.01
CA TRP A 11 -16.60 11.74 -3.87
C TRP A 11 -15.10 11.61 -4.16
N LEU A 12 -14.31 12.67 -4.02
CA LEU A 12 -12.85 12.65 -4.27
C LEU A 12 -12.01 12.26 -3.04
N ALA A 13 -12.61 12.19 -1.84
CA ALA A 13 -11.89 11.87 -0.60
C ALA A 13 -11.10 10.53 -0.59
N PRO A 14 -11.58 9.42 -1.17
CA PRO A 14 -10.88 8.14 -1.04
C PRO A 14 -9.66 7.99 -1.97
N ALA A 15 -9.40 8.95 -2.87
CA ALA A 15 -8.29 8.87 -3.83
C ALA A 15 -6.90 9.10 -3.20
N PHE A 16 -6.85 9.59 -1.95
CA PHE A 16 -5.60 9.86 -1.22
C PHE A 16 -5.54 9.04 0.06
N SER A 17 -5.51 7.71 -0.05
CA SER A 17 -5.14 6.87 1.08
C SER A 17 -3.64 7.01 1.31
N GLN A 18 -3.23 7.47 2.50
CA GLN A 18 -1.82 7.40 2.88
C GLN A 18 -1.35 5.93 2.94
N PRO A 19 -0.05 5.67 2.73
CA PRO A 19 0.54 4.38 3.04
C PRO A 19 0.17 3.98 4.47
N LYS A 20 -0.26 2.73 4.67
CA LYS A 20 -0.59 2.22 5.99
C LYS A 20 0.71 1.86 6.69
N GLU A 21 0.88 2.28 7.93
CA GLU A 21 2.00 1.79 8.72
C GLU A 21 1.96 0.26 8.82
N PRO A 22 3.10 -0.43 8.65
CA PRO A 22 3.17 -1.87 8.83
C PRO A 22 2.87 -2.25 10.29
N PRO A 23 2.20 -3.39 10.53
CA PRO A 23 2.08 -3.95 11.87
C PRO A 23 3.45 -4.20 12.52
N ARG A 24 3.51 -4.13 13.86
CA ARG A 24 4.72 -4.49 14.59
C ARG A 24 5.08 -5.96 14.33
N GLY A 25 6.33 -6.22 13.98
CA GLY A 25 6.83 -7.57 13.69
C GLY A 25 6.46 -8.12 12.31
N GLU A 26 5.84 -7.30 11.45
CA GLU A 26 5.55 -7.66 10.06
C GLU A 26 6.84 -8.03 9.31
N ARG A 27 6.76 -9.05 8.47
CA ARG A 27 7.91 -9.58 7.73
C ARG A 27 7.79 -9.27 6.25
N CYS A 28 8.92 -8.94 5.64
CA CYS A 28 9.02 -8.68 4.22
C CYS A 28 8.55 -9.90 3.44
N VAL A 29 7.56 -9.70 2.57
CA VAL A 29 6.95 -10.78 1.77
C VAL A 29 7.91 -11.44 0.77
N VAL A 30 9.08 -10.84 0.54
CA VAL A 30 10.10 -11.35 -0.40
C VAL A 30 11.25 -12.06 0.32
N CYS A 31 11.77 -11.48 1.42
CA CYS A 31 12.99 -11.98 2.07
C CYS A 31 12.82 -12.39 3.54
N GLY A 32 11.67 -12.15 4.16
CA GLY A 32 11.40 -12.52 5.56
C GLY A 32 12.08 -11.65 6.63
N MET A 33 12.84 -10.62 6.23
CA MET A 33 13.39 -9.62 7.15
C MET A 33 12.28 -8.79 7.80
N ASP A 34 12.59 -8.13 8.92
CA ASP A 34 11.67 -7.17 9.55
C ASP A 34 11.47 -5.97 8.62
N VAL A 35 10.21 -5.63 8.33
CA VAL A 35 9.89 -4.47 7.47
C VAL A 35 10.21 -3.14 8.15
N ASN A 36 10.36 -3.11 9.48
CA ASN A 36 10.64 -1.92 10.27
C ASN A 36 12.13 -1.70 10.53
N MET A 37 13.02 -2.47 9.91
CA MET A 37 14.47 -2.31 10.07
C MET A 37 14.96 -0.93 9.59
N GLU A 38 14.39 -0.43 8.48
CA GLU A 38 14.58 0.93 7.99
C GLU A 38 13.21 1.49 7.57
N PRO A 39 12.45 2.11 8.49
CA PRO A 39 11.08 2.54 8.24
C PRO A 39 10.91 3.51 7.07
N ARG A 40 11.97 4.22 6.68
CA ARG A 40 11.96 5.14 5.54
C ARG A 40 11.95 4.44 4.20
N LEU A 41 12.35 3.17 4.16
CA LEU A 41 12.39 2.35 2.96
C LEU A 41 11.25 1.33 2.91
N THR A 42 10.51 1.17 3.99
CA THR A 42 9.34 0.29 4.00
C THR A 42 8.38 0.67 2.89
N ALA A 43 8.03 -0.33 2.09
CA ALA A 43 7.11 -0.18 0.99
C ALA A 43 5.98 -1.19 1.12
N GLN A 44 4.84 -0.88 0.53
CA GLN A 44 3.64 -1.69 0.63
C GLN A 44 2.97 -1.82 -0.72
N VAL A 45 2.04 -2.75 -0.82
CA VAL A 45 1.16 -2.92 -1.97
C VAL A 45 -0.22 -3.31 -1.44
N LYS A 46 -1.26 -2.77 -2.06
CA LYS A 46 -2.65 -3.15 -1.77
C LYS A 46 -3.09 -4.21 -2.78
N LEU A 47 -3.64 -5.30 -2.28
CA LEU A 47 -4.19 -6.36 -3.10
C LEU A 47 -5.66 -6.08 -3.44
N LYS A 48 -6.18 -6.75 -4.48
CA LYS A 48 -7.58 -6.64 -4.92
C LYS A 48 -8.60 -7.10 -3.87
N ASP A 49 -8.20 -7.95 -2.93
CA ASP A 49 -9.01 -8.36 -1.78
C ASP A 49 -9.01 -7.33 -0.63
N GLY A 50 -8.27 -6.22 -0.78
CA GLY A 50 -8.14 -5.16 0.20
C GLY A 50 -7.06 -5.39 1.26
N SER A 51 -6.39 -6.55 1.25
CA SER A 51 -5.25 -6.81 2.13
C SER A 51 -4.00 -6.06 1.68
N TYR A 52 -3.09 -5.82 2.62
CA TYR A 52 -1.81 -5.16 2.37
C TYR A 52 -0.68 -6.16 2.52
N LYS A 53 0.34 -6.01 1.67
CA LYS A 53 1.61 -6.74 1.77
C LYS A 53 2.73 -5.72 1.91
N TYR A 54 3.69 -6.03 2.75
CA TYR A 54 4.76 -5.12 3.13
C TYR A 54 6.13 -5.71 2.74
N ALA A 55 7.04 -4.83 2.34
CA ALA A 55 8.41 -5.16 2.04
C ALA A 55 9.34 -4.17 2.73
N GLU A 56 10.53 -4.63 3.12
CA GLU A 56 11.52 -3.78 3.80
C GLU A 56 12.09 -2.67 2.88
N SER A 57 11.98 -2.84 1.55
CA SER A 57 12.48 -1.88 0.57
C SER A 57 11.57 -1.75 -0.66
N PRO A 58 11.66 -0.63 -1.40
CA PRO A 58 10.94 -0.45 -2.66
C PRO A 58 11.35 -1.47 -3.73
N LYS A 59 12.60 -1.95 -3.70
CA LYS A 59 13.07 -2.99 -4.62
C LYS A 59 12.29 -4.29 -4.44
N HIS A 60 12.05 -4.69 -3.19
CA HIS A 60 11.32 -5.91 -2.89
C HIS A 60 9.82 -5.76 -3.17
N ILE A 61 9.20 -4.61 -2.92
CA ILE A 61 7.78 -4.44 -3.28
C ILE A 61 7.57 -4.48 -4.79
N LEU A 62 8.51 -3.91 -5.56
CA LEU A 62 8.46 -3.96 -7.02
C LEU A 62 8.62 -5.38 -7.53
N LYS A 63 9.54 -6.16 -6.94
CA LYS A 63 9.67 -7.58 -7.25
C LYS A 63 8.36 -8.34 -6.98
N TYR A 64 7.76 -8.14 -5.80
CA TYR A 64 6.48 -8.75 -5.46
C TYR A 64 5.38 -8.38 -6.47
N TYR A 65 5.31 -7.11 -6.89
CA TYR A 65 4.36 -6.65 -7.90
C TYR A 65 4.56 -7.33 -9.25
N LEU A 66 5.80 -7.44 -9.74
CA LEU A 66 6.09 -8.08 -11.02
C LEU A 66 5.69 -9.57 -11.02
N GLU A 67 5.88 -10.24 -9.88
CA GLU A 67 5.51 -11.66 -9.70
C GLU A 67 4.00 -11.88 -9.45
N ASN A 68 3.28 -10.87 -8.95
CA ASN A 68 1.88 -10.99 -8.53
C ASN A 68 0.97 -9.92 -9.16
N ARG A 69 1.33 -9.41 -10.34
CA ARG A 69 0.70 -8.24 -10.97
C ARG A 69 -0.82 -8.33 -11.03
N GLU A 70 -1.36 -9.51 -11.30
CA GLU A 70 -2.80 -9.73 -11.43
C GLU A 70 -3.57 -9.59 -10.10
N LYS A 71 -2.89 -9.71 -8.96
CA LYS A 71 -3.47 -9.63 -7.61
C LYS A 71 -3.36 -8.24 -7.01
N VAL A 72 -2.50 -7.39 -7.57
CA VAL A 72 -2.23 -6.03 -7.06
C VAL A 72 -3.31 -5.07 -7.57
N ALA A 73 -3.81 -4.24 -6.67
CA ALA A 73 -4.69 -3.12 -6.97
C ALA A 73 -3.91 -1.80 -7.09
N GLU A 74 -2.95 -1.59 -6.20
CA GLU A 74 -2.24 -0.32 -6.03
C GLU A 74 -0.86 -0.58 -5.40
N LEU A 75 0.17 0.17 -5.86
CA LEU A 75 1.50 0.23 -5.26
C LEU A 75 1.54 1.38 -4.25
#